data_AF-A0A7Z9Y8H5-F1
#
_entry.id   AF-A0A7Z9Y8H5-F1
#
_cell.length_a   1.000
_cell.length_b   1.000
_cell.length_c   1.000
_cell.angle_alpha   90.00
_cell.angle_beta   90.00
_cell.angle_gamma   90.00
#
_symmetry.space_group_name_H-M   'P 1'
#
loop_
_entity.id
_entity.type
_entity.pdbx_description
1 polymer ?
#
loop_
_entity_poly.entity_id
_entity_poly.type
_entity_poly.pdbx_seq_one_letter_code
_entity_poly.pdbx_strand_id
1 'polypeptide(L)'
;MRWRMEVYEVEERQELEMKELKELEVEEEPRAPSEDLVKTYLQEIGKVPLLTREEEVELAKRIQKGDQKAREKMALANLRLVVSIAKRYKGLGLPLL
;
A
#
# COMPACT_ATOMS: atom_id res chain seq x y z
N MET A 1 0.68 -57.21 -11.46
CA MET A 1 -0.25 -56.30 -10.77
C MET A 1 0.55 -55.37 -9.85
N ARG A 2 1.25 -54.38 -10.42
CA ARG A 2 2.16 -53.49 -9.67
C ARG A 2 1.99 -52.06 -10.16
N TRP A 3 0.74 -51.59 -10.15
CA TRP A 3 0.37 -50.20 -10.49
C TRP A 3 -0.79 -49.70 -9.59
N ARG A 4 -1.03 -50.37 -8.45
CA ARG A 4 -2.12 -50.00 -7.52
C ARG A 4 -1.65 -49.52 -6.15
N MET A 5 -0.35 -49.62 -5.84
CA MET A 5 0.21 -49.12 -4.56
C MET A 5 0.94 -47.78 -4.73
N GLU A 6 1.70 -47.59 -5.82
CA GLU A 6 2.39 -46.31 -6.07
C GLU A 6 1.42 -45.14 -6.31
N VAL A 7 0.24 -45.40 -6.88
CA VAL A 7 -0.77 -44.36 -7.13
C VAL A 7 -1.41 -43.88 -5.81
N TYR A 8 -1.60 -44.78 -4.84
CA TYR A 8 -2.16 -44.45 -3.52
C TYR A 8 -1.19 -43.62 -2.67
N GLU A 9 0.11 -43.97 -2.69
CA GLU A 9 1.15 -43.23 -1.96
C GLU A 9 1.39 -41.82 -2.52
N VAL A 10 1.13 -41.60 -3.81
CA VAL A 10 1.26 -40.27 -4.45
C VAL A 10 0.09 -39.37 -4.06
N GLU A 11 -1.14 -39.88 -4.02
CA GLU A 11 -2.33 -39.10 -3.62
C GLU A 11 -2.27 -38.69 -2.14
N GLU A 12 -1.90 -39.60 -1.23
CA GLU A 12 -1.72 -39.25 0.20
C GLU A 12 -0.62 -38.20 0.41
N ARG A 13 0.48 -38.29 -0.35
CA ARG A 13 1.57 -37.31 -0.28
C ARG A 13 1.11 -35.92 -0.77
N GLN A 14 0.29 -35.87 -1.81
CA GLN A 14 -0.27 -34.61 -2.30
C GLN A 14 -1.29 -33.99 -1.35
N GLU A 15 -2.12 -34.80 -0.69
CA GLU A 15 -3.02 -34.31 0.36
C GLU A 15 -2.25 -33.78 1.57
N LEU A 16 -1.17 -34.45 1.97
CA LEU A 16 -0.31 -34.01 3.07
C LEU A 16 0.42 -32.70 2.73
N GLU A 17 0.97 -32.58 1.52
CA GLU A 17 1.61 -31.33 1.05
C GLU A 17 0.59 -30.18 0.96
N MET A 18 -0.63 -30.44 0.44
CA MET A 18 -1.68 -29.42 0.41
C MET A 18 -2.15 -29.01 1.81
N LYS A 19 -2.17 -29.95 2.76
CA LYS A 19 -2.55 -29.69 4.15
C LYS A 19 -1.48 -28.89 4.89
N GLU A 20 -0.20 -29.23 4.69
CA GLU A 20 0.94 -28.44 5.18
C GLU A 20 0.95 -27.03 4.58
N LEU A 21 0.67 -26.88 3.28
CA LEU A 21 0.56 -25.58 2.62
C LEU A 21 -0.61 -24.74 3.17
N LYS A 22 -1.72 -25.38 3.56
CA LYS A 22 -2.87 -24.72 4.21
C LYS A 22 -2.60 -24.34 5.67
N GLU A 23 -1.82 -25.15 6.38
CA GLU A 23 -1.37 -24.85 7.75
C GLU A 23 -0.26 -23.78 7.77
N LEU A 24 0.47 -23.62 6.65
CA LEU A 24 1.45 -22.56 6.40
C LEU A 24 0.83 -21.27 5.82
N GLU A 25 -0.48 -21.23 5.53
CA GLU A 25 -1.20 -19.96 5.37
C GLU A 25 -1.24 -19.27 6.73
N VAL A 26 -0.15 -18.58 7.03
CA VAL A 26 0.11 -17.79 8.22
C VAL A 26 -1.16 -17.03 8.60
N GLU A 27 -1.73 -17.36 9.76
CA GLU A 27 -2.73 -16.51 10.40
C GLU A 27 -2.15 -15.10 10.45
N GLU A 28 -2.70 -14.18 9.67
CA GLU A 28 -2.26 -12.79 9.72
C GLU A 28 -2.44 -12.31 11.16
N GLU A 29 -1.32 -12.08 11.85
CA GLU A 29 -1.36 -11.50 13.19
C GLU A 29 -2.24 -10.24 13.16
N PRO A 30 -3.05 -10.00 14.20
CA PRO A 30 -3.93 -8.84 14.25
C PRO A 30 -3.08 -7.58 14.15
N ARG A 31 -3.10 -6.93 12.99
CA ARG A 31 -2.32 -5.73 12.72
C ARG A 31 -2.72 -4.66 13.73
N ALA A 32 -1.73 -3.91 14.21
CA ALA A 32 -2.02 -2.80 15.11
C ALA A 32 -2.96 -1.80 14.40
N PRO A 33 -3.99 -1.25 15.08
CA PRO A 33 -4.92 -0.30 14.47
C PRO A 33 -4.24 0.90 13.78
N SER A 34 -3.04 1.27 14.21
CA SER A 34 -2.21 2.32 13.61
C SER A 34 -1.68 1.97 12.22
N GLU A 35 -1.33 0.71 11.95
CA GLU A 35 -0.85 0.28 10.63
C GLU A 35 -1.95 0.37 9.58
N ASP A 36 -3.18 0.05 9.97
CA ASP A 36 -4.35 0.16 9.10
C ASP A 36 -4.71 1.63 8.79
N LEU A 37 -4.48 2.56 9.72
CA LEU A 37 -4.67 4.00 9.47
C LEU A 37 -3.65 4.56 8.47
N VAL A 38 -2.37 4.18 8.61
CA VAL A 38 -1.32 4.59 7.67
C VAL A 38 -1.62 4.03 6.28
N LYS A 39 -1.99 2.75 6.18
CA LYS A 39 -2.36 2.11 4.91
C LYS A 39 -3.54 2.81 4.24
N THR A 40 -4.59 3.10 5.00
CA THR A 40 -5.79 3.82 4.51
C THR A 40 -5.41 5.21 4.01
N TYR A 41 -4.62 5.97 4.78
CA TYR A 41 -4.14 7.28 4.37
C TYR A 41 -3.33 7.25 3.06
N LEU A 42 -2.41 6.28 2.93
CA LEU A 42 -1.61 6.11 1.71
C LEU A 42 -2.46 5.75 0.49
N GLN A 43 -3.53 4.97 0.68
CA GLN A 43 -4.48 4.66 -0.38
C GLN A 43 -5.26 5.91 -0.81
N GLU A 44 -5.74 6.72 0.13
CA GLU A 44 -6.50 7.94 -0.18
C GLU A 44 -5.67 8.97 -0.95
N ILE A 45 -4.44 9.26 -0.52
CA ILE A 45 -3.56 10.20 -1.26
C ILE A 45 -3.12 9.64 -2.63
N GLY A 46 -3.17 8.33 -2.81
CA GLY A 46 -2.86 7.66 -4.08
C GLY A 46 -3.94 7.86 -5.15
N LYS A 47 -5.19 8.12 -4.74
CA LYS A 47 -6.32 8.38 -5.66
C LYS A 47 -6.26 9.78 -6.29
N VAL A 48 -5.52 10.71 -5.69
CA VAL A 48 -5.40 12.08 -6.21
C VAL A 48 -4.49 12.07 -7.45
N PRO A 49 -4.97 12.55 -8.61
CA PRO A 49 -4.17 12.61 -9.82
C PRO A 49 -3.01 13.60 -9.66
N LEU A 50 -1.89 13.30 -10.33
CA LEU A 50 -0.76 14.23 -10.40
C LEU A 50 -1.12 15.41 -11.31
N LEU A 51 -0.60 16.58 -10.97
CA LEU A 51 -0.76 17.77 -11.80
C LEU A 51 0.20 17.72 -12.98
N THR A 52 -0.25 18.20 -14.14
CA THR A 52 0.67 18.56 -15.21
C THR A 52 1.37 19.89 -14.90
N ARG A 53 2.47 20.16 -15.60
CA ARG A 53 3.21 21.42 -15.45
C ARG A 53 2.33 22.64 -15.74
N GLU A 54 1.46 22.56 -16.73
CA GLU A 54 0.54 23.62 -17.11
C GLU A 54 -0.50 23.87 -16.01
N GLU A 55 -1.03 22.81 -15.40
CA GLU A 55 -1.97 22.90 -14.28
C GLU A 55 -1.30 23.52 -13.04
N GLU A 56 -0.05 23.17 -12.75
CA GLU A 56 0.71 23.78 -11.64
C GLU A 56 0.86 25.29 -11.83
N VAL A 57 1.22 25.74 -13.03
CA VAL A 57 1.36 27.16 -13.35
C VAL A 57 0.02 27.90 -13.20
N GLU A 58 -1.08 27.30 -13.67
CA GLU A 58 -2.40 27.91 -13.55
C GLU A 58 -2.86 28.00 -12.09
N LEU A 59 -2.70 26.92 -11.32
CA LEU A 59 -3.02 26.92 -9.90
C LEU A 59 -2.15 27.91 -9.13
N ALA A 60 -0.86 28.05 -9.45
CA ALA A 60 0.02 29.02 -8.81
C ALA A 60 -0.44 30.47 -9.04
N LYS A 61 -0.85 30.81 -10.27
CA LYS A 61 -1.42 32.13 -10.59
C LYS A 61 -2.70 32.40 -9.79
N ARG A 62 -3.55 31.40 -9.63
CA ARG A 62 -4.80 31.52 -8.84
C ARG A 62 -4.51 31.66 -7.34
N ILE A 63 -3.55 30.92 -6.80
CA ILE A 63 -3.10 31.03 -5.41
C ILE A 63 -2.58 32.44 -5.10
N GLN A 64 -1.81 33.03 -6.02
CA GLN A 64 -1.33 34.42 -5.86
C GLN A 64 -2.47 35.44 -5.76
N LYS A 65 -3.64 35.14 -6.33
CA LYS A 65 -4.86 35.96 -6.22
C LYS A 65 -5.69 35.62 -4.98
N GLY A 66 -5.21 34.75 -4.09
CA GLY A 66 -5.90 34.36 -2.86
C GLY A 66 -6.91 33.22 -3.02
N ASP A 67 -6.87 32.46 -4.13
CA ASP A 67 -7.76 31.32 -4.32
C ASP A 67 -7.40 30.15 -3.39
N GLN A 68 -8.15 30.02 -2.30
CA GLN A 68 -7.96 28.97 -1.30
C GLN A 68 -8.21 27.56 -1.87
N LYS A 69 -9.15 27.40 -2.80
CA LYS A 69 -9.42 26.10 -3.44
C LYS A 69 -8.26 25.67 -4.33
N ALA A 70 -7.63 26.62 -5.01
CA ALA A 70 -6.42 26.34 -5.79
C ALA A 70 -5.26 25.89 -4.88
N ARG A 71 -5.12 26.50 -3.70
CA ARG A 71 -4.12 26.12 -2.69
C ARG A 71 -4.35 24.70 -2.18
N GLU A 72 -5.59 24.37 -1.83
CA GLU A 72 -5.96 23.03 -1.38
C GLU A 72 -5.71 21.97 -2.46
N LYS A 73 -6.13 22.23 -3.70
CA LYS A 73 -5.88 21.32 -4.83
C LYS A 73 -4.38 21.09 -5.03
N MET A 74 -3.58 22.16 -4.99
CA MET A 74 -2.12 22.04 -5.14
C MET A 74 -1.48 21.25 -4.00
N ALA A 75 -1.94 21.45 -2.76
CA ALA A 75 -1.43 20.70 -1.61
C ALA A 75 -1.77 19.21 -1.71
N LEU A 76 -3.02 18.87 -2.02
CA LEU A 76 -3.49 17.48 -2.16
C LEU A 76 -2.70 16.71 -3.23
N ALA A 77 -2.48 17.32 -4.40
CA ALA A 77 -1.72 16.69 -5.48
C ALA A 77 -0.26 16.39 -5.11
N ASN A 78 0.30 17.14 -4.15
CA ASN A 78 1.69 17.01 -3.72
C ASN A 78 1.87 16.15 -2.46
N LEU A 79 0.81 15.58 -1.86
CA LEU A 79 0.94 14.74 -0.66
C LEU A 79 1.82 13.50 -0.89
N ARG A 80 1.79 12.93 -2.10
CA ARG A 80 2.66 11.81 -2.48
C ARG A 80 4.15 12.18 -2.43
N LEU A 81 4.50 13.41 -2.82
CA LEU A 81 5.88 13.91 -2.74
C LEU A 81 6.33 13.98 -1.28
N VAL A 82 5.51 14.56 -0.39
CA VAL A 82 5.80 14.64 1.04
C VAL A 82 6.09 13.26 1.62
N VAL A 83 5.24 12.27 1.34
CA VAL A 83 5.44 10.90 1.81
C VAL A 83 6.74 10.29 1.24
N SER A 84 7.06 10.53 -0.03
CA SER A 84 8.31 10.03 -0.63
C SER A 84 9.56 10.60 0.02
N ILE A 85 9.49 11.86 0.49
CA ILE A 85 10.56 12.51 1.26
C ILE A 85 10.61 11.92 2.66
N ALA A 86 9.47 11.88 3.36
CA ALA A 86 9.35 11.41 4.74
C ALA A 86 9.80 9.95 4.90
N LYS A 87 9.51 9.08 3.92
CA LYS A 87 9.95 7.68 3.89
C LYS A 87 11.46 7.52 4.03
N ARG A 88 12.27 8.50 3.57
CA ARG A 88 13.74 8.46 3.70
C ARG A 88 14.22 8.63 5.15
N TYR A 89 13.36 9.10 6.04
CA TYR A 89 13.66 9.33 7.46
C TYR A 89 13.16 8.19 8.37
N LYS A 90 12.66 7.09 7.80
CA LYS A 90 12.23 5.91 8.57
C LYS A 90 13.43 5.35 9.35
N GLY A 91 13.24 5.05 10.64
CA GLY A 91 14.26 4.46 11.51
C GLY A 91 15.09 5.47 12.32
N LEU A 92 14.84 6.78 12.18
CA LEU A 92 15.49 7.84 12.98
C LEU A 92 14.81 8.11 14.33
N GLY A 93 13.99 7.18 14.82
CA GLY A 93 13.28 7.30 16.10
C GLY A 93 12.03 8.19 16.07
N LEU A 94 11.67 8.78 14.93
CA LEU A 94 10.40 9.48 14.74
C LEU A 94 9.39 8.56 14.03
N PRO A 95 8.24 8.25 14.65
CA PRO A 95 7.20 7.49 14.00
C PRO A 95 6.63 8.29 12.83
N LEU A 96 6.37 7.60 11.72
CA LEU A 96 5.74 8.17 10.54
C LEU A 96 4.22 8.11 10.81
N LEU A 97 3.77 9.03 11.67
CA LEU A 97 2.51 9.05 12.44
C LEU A 97 2.58 8.23 13.73
#